data_AF-A0A9E7MA97-F1
#
_entry.id   AF-A0A9E7MA97-F1
#
_cell.length_a   1.000
_cell.length_b   1.000
_cell.length_c   1.000
_cell.angle_alpha   90.00
_cell.angle_beta   90.00
_cell.angle_gamma   90.00
#
_symmetry.space_group_name_H-M   'P 1'
#
loop_
_entity.id
_entity.type
_entity.pdbx_description
1 polymer ?
#
loop_
_entity_poly.entity_id
_entity_poly.type
_entity_poly.pdbx_seq_one_letter_code
_entity_poly.pdbx_strand_id
1 'polypeptide(L)'
;MFESILKKLNEVNAPVIGKSKVPAAGIKAFEAILKYKGFKEWNEAVKIALSEFLRYNNGNEETLQEFKEILEREFSGFTRARIIKTKAKALKALWEAEAKALFGPVKRTKWISIRVTEEEYNRVLEEATKEGLDISNYIRKKLGLSYGV
;
A
#
# COMPACT_ATOMS: atom_id res chain seq x y z
N MET A 1 4.89 -2.39 10.05
CA MET A 1 4.01 -2.15 11.22
C MET A 1 2.59 -2.58 10.90
N PHE A 2 2.04 -2.17 9.77
CA PHE A 2 0.68 -2.45 9.32
C PHE A 2 0.59 -3.64 8.36
N GLU A 3 1.71 -4.25 7.97
CA GLU A 3 1.76 -5.34 6.99
C GLU A 3 0.71 -6.46 7.19
N SER A 4 0.55 -7.00 8.41
CA SER A 4 -0.46 -8.03 8.73
C SER A 4 -1.88 -7.55 8.39
N ILE A 5 -2.25 -6.39 8.95
CA ILE A 5 -3.54 -5.72 8.72
C ILE A 5 -3.75 -5.46 7.23
N LEU A 6 -2.73 -4.97 6.53
CA LEU A 6 -2.80 -4.64 5.10
C LEU A 6 -3.05 -5.89 4.24
N LYS A 7 -2.38 -7.01 4.54
CA LYS A 7 -2.62 -8.30 3.85
C LYS A 7 -4.04 -8.79 4.09
N LYS A 8 -4.50 -8.80 5.35
CA LYS A 8 -5.86 -9.21 5.72
C LYS A 8 -6.93 -8.34 5.05
N LEU A 9 -6.74 -7.02 5.03
CA LEU A 9 -7.64 -6.09 4.33
C LEU A 9 -7.68 -6.35 2.82
N ASN A 10 -6.54 -6.71 2.22
CA ASN A 10 -6.48 -7.07 0.81
C ASN A 10 -7.20 -8.40 0.52
N GLU A 11 -7.07 -9.40 1.38
CA GLU A 11 -7.76 -10.70 1.28
C GLU A 11 -9.28 -10.57 1.35
N VAL A 12 -9.79 -9.71 2.23
CA VAL A 12 -11.24 -9.44 2.35
C VAL A 12 -11.76 -8.43 1.33
N ASN A 13 -10.95 -8.06 0.33
CA ASN A 13 -11.28 -7.05 -0.67
C ASN A 13 -11.81 -5.74 -0.06
N ALA A 14 -11.16 -5.27 1.00
CA ALA A 14 -11.52 -4.00 1.65
C ALA A 14 -11.45 -2.83 0.64
N PRO A 15 -12.31 -1.80 0.77
CA PRO A 15 -12.27 -0.64 -0.09
C PRO A 15 -10.87 -0.02 -0.16
N VAL A 16 -10.41 0.36 -1.36
CA VAL A 16 -9.11 0.99 -1.58
C VAL A 16 -9.26 2.43 -2.10
N ILE A 17 -8.23 3.26 -1.89
CA ILE A 17 -8.21 4.66 -2.36
C ILE A 17 -7.26 4.81 -3.56
N GLY A 18 -7.80 5.40 -4.62
CA GLY A 18 -7.07 5.78 -5.83
C GLY A 18 -6.51 4.58 -6.60
N LYS A 19 -5.62 4.87 -7.55
CA LYS A 19 -4.99 3.85 -8.40
C LYS A 19 -3.91 3.02 -7.68
N SER A 20 -3.59 3.35 -6.44
CA SER A 20 -2.46 2.77 -5.69
C SER A 20 -2.82 1.56 -4.83
N LYS A 21 -4.06 1.04 -4.94
CA LYS A 21 -4.58 -0.09 -4.14
C LYS A 21 -4.31 0.03 -2.63
N VAL A 22 -4.31 1.25 -2.10
CA VAL A 22 -4.07 1.49 -0.66
C VAL A 22 -5.39 1.27 0.08
N PRO A 23 -5.49 0.35 1.06
CA PRO A 23 -6.73 0.15 1.80
C PRO A 23 -7.20 1.43 2.50
N ALA A 24 -8.48 1.76 2.30
CA ALA A 24 -9.11 3.00 2.73
C ALA A 24 -9.23 3.09 4.26
N ALA A 25 -9.37 1.94 4.94
CA ALA A 25 -9.61 1.86 6.38
C ALA A 25 -8.60 2.68 7.20
N GLY A 26 -7.30 2.46 6.99
CA GLY A 26 -6.27 3.23 7.69
C GLY A 26 -6.26 4.72 7.29
N ILE A 27 -6.40 5.03 5.99
CA ILE A 27 -6.40 6.41 5.50
C ILE A 27 -7.53 7.23 6.12
N LYS A 28 -8.74 6.68 6.10
CA LYS A 28 -9.94 7.32 6.65
C LYS A 28 -9.85 7.44 8.16
N ALA A 29 -9.37 6.41 8.85
CA ALA A 29 -9.14 6.44 10.30
C ALA A 29 -8.20 7.60 10.72
N PHE A 30 -7.06 7.75 10.06
CA PHE A 30 -6.13 8.85 10.38
C PHE A 30 -6.67 10.21 9.95
N GLU A 31 -7.39 10.31 8.82
CA GLU A 31 -8.07 11.54 8.42
C GLU A 31 -9.12 11.99 9.42
N ALA A 32 -9.86 11.05 10.02
CA ALA A 32 -10.86 11.35 11.05
C ALA A 32 -10.20 12.02 12.26
N ILE A 33 -9.08 11.49 12.76
CA ILE A 33 -8.30 12.13 13.84
C ILE A 33 -7.86 13.53 13.42
N LEU A 34 -7.30 13.70 12.22
CA LEU A 34 -6.78 15.00 11.77
C LEU A 34 -7.87 16.06 11.68
N LYS A 35 -9.06 15.70 11.17
CA LYS A 35 -10.21 16.59 10.99
C LYS A 35 -10.96 16.87 12.29
N TYR A 36 -10.96 15.94 13.24
CA TYR A 36 -11.67 16.11 14.51
C TYR A 36 -11.14 17.30 15.29
N LYS A 37 -12.06 18.14 15.80
CA LYS A 37 -11.73 19.29 16.64
C LYS A 37 -11.99 18.93 18.09
N GLY A 38 -11.00 19.09 18.96
CA GLY A 38 -11.23 19.15 20.40
C GLY A 38 -11.14 17.85 21.19
N PHE A 39 -10.50 16.79 20.66
CA PHE A 39 -10.13 15.68 21.54
C PHE A 39 -8.99 16.10 22.47
N LYS A 40 -9.04 15.71 23.75
CA LYS A 40 -8.08 16.13 24.78
C LYS A 40 -7.03 15.06 25.05
N GLU A 41 -7.38 13.79 24.85
CA GLU A 41 -6.54 12.65 25.21
C GLU A 41 -6.40 11.65 24.07
N TRP A 42 -5.40 10.78 24.19
CA TRP A 42 -5.10 9.75 23.19
C TRP A 42 -6.23 8.72 23.04
N ASN A 43 -6.92 8.37 24.12
CA ASN A 43 -8.03 7.42 24.14
C ASN A 43 -9.19 7.86 23.22
N GLU A 44 -9.50 9.16 23.17
CA GLU A 44 -10.51 9.74 22.28
C GLU A 44 -10.07 9.64 20.82
N ALA A 45 -8.79 9.89 20.54
CA ALA A 45 -8.24 9.73 19.18
C ALA A 45 -8.29 8.26 18.71
N VAL A 46 -8.00 7.30 19.59
CA VAL A 46 -8.16 5.86 19.31
C VAL A 46 -9.62 5.56 18.98
N LYS A 47 -10.57 6.01 19.79
CA LYS A 47 -12.02 5.80 19.54
C LYS A 47 -12.46 6.36 18.19
N ILE A 48 -12.03 7.58 17.85
CA ILE A 48 -12.33 8.22 16.56
C ILE A 48 -11.80 7.38 15.40
N ALA A 49 -10.54 6.94 15.47
CA ALA A 49 -9.94 6.13 14.42
C ALA A 49 -10.60 4.76 14.29
N LEU A 50 -10.92 4.07 15.39
CA LEU A 50 -11.60 2.76 15.35
C LEU A 50 -13.01 2.86 14.76
N SER A 51 -13.77 3.89 15.14
CA SER A 51 -15.12 4.13 14.60
C SER A 51 -15.08 4.32 13.08
N GLU A 52 -14.10 5.07 12.58
CA GLU A 52 -13.95 5.27 11.14
C GLU A 52 -13.37 4.03 10.44
N PHE A 53 -12.41 3.33 11.04
CA PHE A 53 -11.80 2.12 10.49
C PHE A 53 -12.84 1.01 10.27
N LEU A 54 -13.74 0.81 11.23
CA LEU A 54 -14.78 -0.21 11.20
C LEU A 54 -15.67 -0.11 9.95
N ARG A 55 -15.90 1.11 9.44
CA ARG A 55 -16.71 1.35 8.23
C ARG A 55 -16.09 0.81 6.94
N TYR A 56 -14.78 0.53 6.92
CA TYR A 56 -14.04 0.11 5.73
C TYR A 56 -13.26 -1.20 5.93
N ASN A 57 -13.49 -1.90 7.04
CA ASN A 57 -12.78 -3.12 7.42
C ASN A 57 -13.53 -4.41 6.99
N ASN A 58 -14.68 -4.30 6.32
CA ASN A 58 -15.51 -5.45 5.92
C ASN A 58 -15.82 -6.43 7.08
N GLY A 59 -15.93 -5.93 8.31
CA GLY A 59 -16.33 -6.74 9.47
C GLY A 59 -15.25 -7.68 10.03
N ASN A 60 -13.98 -7.57 9.63
CA ASN A 60 -12.92 -8.43 10.17
C ASN A 60 -12.48 -7.97 11.58
N GLU A 61 -13.00 -8.63 12.62
CA GLU A 61 -12.74 -8.28 14.02
C GLU A 61 -11.27 -8.38 14.42
N GLU A 62 -10.55 -9.38 13.93
CA GLU A 62 -9.13 -9.57 14.22
C GLU A 62 -8.30 -8.38 13.72
N THR A 63 -8.63 -7.91 12.51
CA THR A 63 -7.96 -6.76 11.89
C THR A 63 -8.26 -5.45 12.64
N LEU A 64 -9.47 -5.32 13.19
CA LEU A 64 -9.84 -4.19 14.04
C LEU A 64 -9.06 -4.19 15.36
N GLN A 65 -8.92 -5.36 15.97
CA GLN A 65 -8.21 -5.53 17.23
C GLN A 65 -6.70 -5.27 17.07
N GLU A 66 -6.07 -5.81 16.03
CA GLU A 66 -4.67 -5.50 15.70
C GLU A 66 -4.47 -3.99 15.48
N PHE A 67 -5.39 -3.36 14.76
CA PHE A 67 -5.32 -1.92 14.51
C PHE A 67 -5.43 -1.12 15.81
N LYS A 68 -6.35 -1.50 16.71
CA LYS A 68 -6.50 -0.91 18.04
C LYS A 68 -5.20 -0.99 18.84
N GLU A 69 -4.59 -2.16 18.92
CA GLU A 69 -3.35 -2.37 19.68
C GLU A 69 -2.21 -1.49 19.17
N ILE A 70 -2.09 -1.34 17.85
CA ILE A 70 -1.13 -0.40 17.25
C ILE A 70 -1.45 1.03 17.68
N LEU A 71 -2.70 1.49 17.56
CA LEU A 71 -3.06 2.86 17.94
C LEU A 71 -2.83 3.14 19.42
N GLU A 72 -3.17 2.21 20.29
CA GLU A 72 -2.95 2.33 21.73
C GLU A 72 -1.46 2.42 22.04
N ARG A 73 -0.62 1.54 21.46
CA ARG A 73 0.83 1.62 21.60
C ARG A 73 1.40 2.94 21.10
N GLU A 74 0.96 3.40 19.93
CA GLU A 74 1.53 4.58 19.27
C GLU A 74 1.05 5.91 19.86
N PHE A 75 -0.12 5.95 20.50
CA PHE A 75 -0.67 7.17 21.09
C PHE A 75 -0.61 7.23 22.62
N SER A 76 -0.40 6.11 23.31
CA SER A 76 -0.37 6.07 24.78
C SER A 76 0.57 7.12 25.36
N GLY A 77 0.11 7.79 26.41
CA GLY A 77 0.86 8.82 27.12
C GLY A 77 0.78 10.22 26.50
N PHE A 78 0.18 10.42 25.32
CA PHE A 78 -0.02 11.76 24.76
C PHE A 78 -1.31 12.41 25.25
N THR A 79 -1.18 13.61 25.80
CA THR A 79 -2.29 14.44 26.32
C THR A 79 -2.49 15.74 25.54
N ARG A 80 -1.74 15.94 24.45
CA ARG A 80 -1.84 17.14 23.61
C ARG A 80 -2.33 16.76 22.22
N ALA A 81 -3.50 17.28 21.86
CA ALA A 81 -4.12 17.06 20.55
C ALA A 81 -3.17 17.34 19.38
N ARG A 82 -2.34 18.39 19.48
CA ARG A 82 -1.33 18.72 18.46
C ARG A 82 -0.33 17.59 18.24
N ILE A 83 0.16 16.96 19.31
CA ILE A 83 1.14 15.86 19.22
C ILE A 83 0.48 14.63 18.59
N ILE A 84 -0.71 14.28 19.05
CA ILE A 84 -1.49 13.16 18.51
C ILE A 84 -1.78 13.36 17.03
N LYS A 85 -2.16 14.57 16.59
CA LYS A 85 -2.37 14.87 15.16
C LYS A 85 -1.08 14.75 14.35
N THR A 86 0.06 15.22 14.87
CA THR A 86 1.36 15.05 14.21
C THR A 86 1.70 13.57 14.05
N LYS A 87 1.49 12.77 15.12
CA LYS A 87 1.71 11.32 15.10
C LYS A 87 0.75 10.62 14.14
N ALA A 88 -0.54 10.99 14.12
CA ALA A 88 -1.53 10.47 13.17
C ALA A 88 -1.16 10.77 11.71
N LYS A 89 -0.60 11.97 11.44
CA LYS A 89 -0.08 12.31 10.10
C LYS A 89 1.08 11.41 9.70
N ALA A 90 1.99 11.11 10.63
CA ALA A 90 3.11 10.20 10.38
C ALA A 90 2.63 8.76 10.15
N LEU A 91 1.70 8.26 10.97
CA LEU A 91 1.11 6.93 10.81
C LEU A 91 0.34 6.79 9.50
N LYS A 92 -0.37 7.84 9.06
CA LYS A 92 -1.00 7.89 7.73
C LYS A 92 0.04 7.70 6.61
N ALA A 93 1.13 8.46 6.65
CA ALA A 93 2.19 8.34 5.65
C ALA A 93 2.84 6.95 5.64
N LEU A 94 3.03 6.35 6.83
CA LEU A 94 3.59 5.01 6.98
C LEU A 94 2.64 3.93 6.44
N TRP A 95 1.34 4.06 6.70
CA TRP A 95 0.30 3.21 6.10
C TRP A 95 0.34 3.25 4.57
N GLU A 96 0.40 4.45 3.99
CA GLU A 96 0.49 4.62 2.54
C GLU A 96 1.78 4.01 1.96
N ALA A 97 2.91 4.18 2.66
CA ALA A 97 4.19 3.65 2.25
C ALA A 97 4.21 2.11 2.27
N GLU A 98 3.75 1.50 3.36
CA GLU A 98 3.68 0.03 3.48
C GLU A 98 2.68 -0.56 2.47
N ALA A 99 1.51 0.04 2.30
CA ALA A 99 0.53 -0.42 1.32
C ALA A 99 1.07 -0.35 -0.12
N LYS A 100 1.80 0.73 -0.46
CA LYS A 100 2.46 0.84 -1.78
C LYS A 100 3.61 -0.15 -1.94
N ALA A 101 4.34 -0.47 -0.88
CA ALA A 101 5.40 -1.47 -0.94
C ALA A 101 4.83 -2.88 -1.16
N LEU A 102 3.67 -3.19 -0.59
CA LEU A 102 3.02 -4.51 -0.71
C LEU A 102 2.20 -4.66 -1.99
N PHE A 103 1.42 -3.65 -2.36
CA PHE A 103 0.39 -3.76 -3.41
C PHE A 103 0.56 -2.73 -4.53
N GLY A 104 1.53 -1.83 -4.41
CA GLY A 104 1.79 -0.83 -5.42
C GLY A 104 2.23 -1.50 -6.74
N PRO A 105 1.90 -0.88 -7.88
CA PRO A 105 2.39 -1.37 -9.16
C PRO A 105 3.92 -1.35 -9.13
N VAL A 106 4.55 -2.47 -9.50
CA VAL A 106 6.00 -2.52 -9.71
C VAL A 106 6.32 -1.56 -10.86
N LYS A 107 6.67 -0.31 -10.53
CA LYS A 107 7.10 0.65 -11.53
C LYS A 107 8.36 0.08 -12.17
N ARG A 108 8.32 -0.20 -13.47
CA ARG A 108 9.53 -0.43 -14.28
C ARG A 108 10.35 0.86 -14.24
N THR A 109 11.26 0.98 -13.27
CA THR A 109 12.02 2.22 -13.01
C THR A 109 13.29 2.32 -13.83
N LYS A 110 13.78 1.22 -14.40
CA LYS A 110 15.01 1.18 -15.21
C LYS A 110 14.72 0.67 -16.62
N TRP A 111 14.98 1.53 -17.59
CA TRP A 111 15.12 1.15 -18.99
C TRP A 111 16.60 0.87 -19.27
N ILE A 112 16.90 -0.24 -19.91
CA ILE A 112 18.25 -0.61 -20.32
C ILE A 112 18.28 -0.55 -21.84
N SER A 113 19.15 0.29 -22.39
CA SER A 113 19.45 0.31 -23.82
C SER A 113 20.57 -0.70 -24.10
N ILE A 114 20.31 -1.65 -24.99
CA ILE A 114 21.31 -2.63 -25.45
C ILE A 114 21.60 -2.31 -26.91
N ARG A 115 22.89 -2.29 -27.28
CA ARG A 115 23.31 -2.20 -28.69
C ARG A 115 23.51 -3.61 -29.20
N VAL A 116 22.95 -3.89 -30.38
CA VAL A 116 23.01 -5.16 -31.09
C VAL A 116 23.32 -4.87 -32.55
N THR A 117 23.83 -5.85 -33.29
CA THR A 117 23.92 -5.74 -34.75
C THR A 117 22.53 -5.84 -35.39
N GLU A 118 22.44 -5.46 -36.65
CA GLU A 118 21.20 -5.59 -37.41
C GLU A 118 20.77 -7.06 -37.56
N GLU A 119 21.71 -7.98 -37.77
CA GLU A 119 21.37 -9.42 -37.85
C GLU A 119 20.85 -9.96 -36.52
N GLU A 120 21.47 -9.56 -35.41
CA GLU A 120 21.03 -9.94 -34.05
C GLU A 120 19.63 -9.40 -33.76
N TYR A 121 19.38 -8.14 -34.11
CA TYR A 121 18.06 -7.52 -33.93
C TYR A 121 16.98 -8.26 -34.71
N ASN A 122 17.22 -8.54 -35.99
CA ASN A 122 16.25 -9.20 -36.86
C ASN A 122 15.95 -10.63 -36.39
N ARG A 123 16.98 -11.38 -35.95
CA ARG A 123 16.79 -12.72 -35.38
C ARG A 123 15.89 -12.68 -34.13
N VAL A 124 16.18 -11.76 -33.20
CA VAL A 124 15.40 -11.63 -31.96
C VAL A 124 13.97 -11.18 -32.26
N LEU A 125 13.77 -10.28 -33.22
CA LEU A 125 12.46 -9.82 -33.64
C LEU A 125 11.63 -10.96 -34.24
N GLU A 126 12.22 -11.78 -35.10
CA GLU A 126 11.54 -12.91 -35.72
C GLU A 126 11.09 -13.94 -34.68
N GLU A 127 11.98 -14.29 -33.74
CA GLU A 127 11.66 -15.23 -32.66
C GLU A 127 10.60 -14.67 -31.70
N ALA A 128 10.69 -13.40 -31.33
CA ALA A 128 9.69 -12.73 -30.50
C ALA A 128 8.30 -12.74 -31.17
N THR A 129 8.26 -12.45 -32.48
CA THR A 129 7.02 -12.43 -33.27
C THR A 129 6.41 -13.82 -33.38
N LYS A 130 7.22 -14.86 -33.60
CA LYS A 130 6.75 -16.27 -33.61
C LYS A 130 6.11 -16.68 -32.29
N GLU A 131 6.60 -16.15 -31.17
CA GLU A 131 6.04 -16.39 -29.84
C GLU A 131 4.89 -15.42 -29.46
N GLY A 132 4.52 -14.48 -30.33
CA GLY A 132 3.47 -13.48 -30.06
C GLY A 132 3.86 -12.46 -28.98
N LEU A 133 5.15 -12.22 -28.77
CA LEU A 133 5.69 -11.33 -27.74
C LEU A 133 6.38 -10.12 -28.37
N ASP A 134 6.40 -9.00 -27.64
CA ASP A 134 7.33 -7.91 -27.95
C ASP A 134 8.77 -8.31 -27.59
N ILE A 135 9.77 -7.66 -28.21
CA ILE A 135 11.20 -7.94 -28.00
C ILE A 135 11.57 -7.90 -26.50
N SER A 136 11.02 -6.95 -25.73
CA SER A 136 11.36 -6.80 -24.32
C SER A 136 10.83 -7.97 -23.47
N ASN A 137 9.61 -8.42 -23.74
CA ASN A 137 8.98 -9.55 -23.06
C ASN A 137 9.61 -10.86 -23.49
N TYR A 138 9.97 -11.00 -24.77
CA TYR A 138 10.73 -12.14 -25.28
C TYR A 138 12.08 -12.28 -24.55
N ILE A 139 12.86 -11.21 -24.45
CA ILE A 139 14.15 -11.21 -23.74
C ILE A 139 13.94 -11.57 -22.26
N ARG A 140 12.95 -10.98 -21.57
CA ARG A 140 12.66 -11.33 -20.16
C ARG A 140 12.31 -12.79 -19.99
N LYS A 141 11.49 -13.34 -20.87
CA LYS A 141 11.12 -14.76 -20.88
C LYS A 141 12.36 -15.64 -21.00
N LYS A 142 13.28 -15.32 -21.92
CA LYS A 142 14.55 -16.06 -22.09
C LYS A 142 15.48 -15.92 -20.89
N LEU A 143 15.45 -14.78 -20.20
CA LEU A 143 16.23 -14.53 -18.97
C LEU A 143 15.58 -15.12 -17.70
N GLY A 144 14.42 -15.79 -17.80
CA GLY A 144 13.70 -16.33 -16.65
C GLY A 144 13.18 -15.25 -15.69
N LEU A 145 13.07 -13.99 -16.14
CA LEU A 145 12.53 -12.89 -15.34
C LEU A 145 11.00 -12.98 -15.37
N SER A 146 10.40 -13.13 -14.19
CA SER A 146 8.95 -13.33 -14.05
C SER A 146 8.15 -12.19 -14.68
N TYR A 147 6.98 -12.55 -15.24
CA TYR A 147 5.98 -11.59 -15.66
C TYR A 147 5.41 -10.92 -14.41
N GLY A 148 5.80 -9.67 -14.17
CA GLY A 148 5.03 -8.79 -13.30
C GLY A 148 3.70 -8.52 -13.99
N VAL A 149 2.67 -9.30 -13.64
CA VAL A 149 1.25 -8.98 -13.91
C VAL A 149 0.80 -7.95 -12.89
#